data_AF-A0A2V1MYD1-F1
#
_entry.id   AF-A0A2V1MYD1-F1
#
_cell.length_a   1.000
_cell.length_b   1.000
_cell.length_c   1.000
_cell.angle_alpha   90.00
_cell.angle_beta   90.00
_cell.angle_gamma   90.00
#
_symmetry.space_group_name_H-M   'P 1'
#
loop_
_entity.id
_entity.type
_entity.pdbx_description
1 polymer ?
#
loop_
_entity_poly.entity_id
_entity_poly.type
_entity_poly.pdbx_seq_one_letter_code
_entity_poly.pdbx_strand_id
1 'polypeptide(L)' 'MKEKIQTNLKLLQDLKFLIYQFSDYRVDFYDFGILTFQVRGTTINLDQILSQQKSHTIEEIAWLIVKTYQL' A
#
# COMPACT_ATOMS: atom_id res chain seq x y z
N MET A 1 -7.09 16.80 -14.84
CA MET A 1 -7.71 16.20 -13.64
C MET A 1 -7.72 14.66 -13.67
N LYS A 2 -8.01 14.03 -14.82
CA LYS A 2 -7.98 12.54 -14.97
C LYS A 2 -6.60 11.90 -14.76
N GLU A 3 -5.52 12.54 -15.22
CA GLU A 3 -4.16 11.97 -15.11
C GLU A 3 -3.67 11.82 -13.66
N LYS A 4 -3.90 12.82 -12.79
CA LYS A 4 -3.54 12.73 -11.36
C LYS A 4 -4.21 11.55 -10.65
N ILE A 5 -5.47 11.27 -11.00
CA ILE A 5 -6.23 10.15 -10.42
C ILE A 5 -5.63 8.81 -10.90
N GLN A 6 -5.29 8.69 -12.18
CA GLN A 6 -4.64 7.50 -12.72
C GLN A 6 -3.24 7.26 -12.13
N THR A 7 -2.44 8.31 -11.96
CA THR A 7 -1.11 8.21 -11.35
C THR A 7 -1.21 7.73 -9.89
N ASN A 8 -2.16 8.25 -9.11
CA ASN A 8 -2.34 7.82 -7.72
C ASN A 8 -2.83 6.38 -7.61
N LEU A 9 -3.76 5.94 -8.46
CA LEU A 9 -4.24 4.55 -8.44
C LEU A 9 -3.14 3.55 -8.79
N LYS A 10 -2.29 3.88 -9.77
CA LYS A 10 -1.14 3.06 -10.12
C LYS A 10 -0.15 2.96 -8.95
N LEU A 11 0.19 4.09 -8.32
CA LEU A 11 1.07 4.10 -7.15
C LEU A 11 0.51 3.26 -6.00
N LEU A 12 -0.79 3.31 -5.75
CA LEU A 12 -1.41 2.47 -4.71
C LEU A 12 -1.35 0.99 -5.04
N GLN A 13 -1.49 0.63 -6.31
CA GLN A 13 -1.35 -0.75 -6.77
C GLN A 13 0.09 -1.24 -6.64
N ASP A 14 1.06 -0.44 -7.09
CA ASP A 14 2.49 -0.74 -6.98
C ASP A 14 2.90 -0.89 -5.51
N LEU A 15 2.39 -0.03 -4.63
CA LEU A 15 2.66 -0.08 -3.19
C LEU A 15 2.18 -1.40 -2.57
N LYS A 16 0.99 -1.88 -2.94
CA LYS A 16 0.48 -3.17 -2.47
C LYS A 16 1.34 -4.34 -2.92
N PHE A 17 1.78 -4.33 -4.19
CA PHE A 17 2.66 -5.38 -4.69
C PHE A 17 4.00 -5.37 -3.96
N LEU A 18 4.56 -4.20 -3.66
CA LEU A 18 5.79 -4.08 -2.89
C LEU A 18 5.61 -4.57 -1.44
N ILE A 19 4.50 -4.22 -0.79
CA ILE A 19 4.18 -4.76 0.54
C ILE A 19 4.10 -6.29 0.50
N TYR A 20 3.41 -6.85 -0.50
CA TYR A 20 3.34 -8.31 -0.70
C TYR A 20 4.72 -8.94 -0.95
N GLN A 21 5.56 -8.30 -1.77
CA GLN A 21 6.89 -8.80 -2.08
C GLN A 21 7.85 -8.73 -0.88
N PHE A 22 7.70 -7.73 -0.02
CA PHE A 22 8.57 -7.51 1.14
C PHE A 22 8.08 -8.18 2.42
N SER A 23 6.85 -8.67 2.44
CA SER A 23 6.27 -9.38 3.60
C SER A 23 6.24 -10.88 3.38
N ASP A 24 6.13 -11.64 4.48
CA ASP A 24 5.77 -13.06 4.42
C ASP A 24 4.24 -13.24 4.54
N TYR A 25 3.50 -12.13 4.49
CA TYR A 25 2.05 -12.08 4.60
C TYR A 25 1.38 -12.46 3.29
N ARG A 26 0.58 -13.53 3.32
CA ARG A 26 -0.30 -13.88 2.21
C ARG A 26 -1.44 -12.89 2.12
N VAL A 27 -1.39 -12.04 1.11
CA VAL A 27 -2.45 -11.12 0.77
C VAL A 27 -3.61 -11.90 0.16
N ASP A 28 -4.83 -11.63 0.65
CA ASP A 28 -6.04 -12.13 0.02
C ASP A 28 -6.34 -11.27 -1.22
N PHE A 29 -6.23 -11.89 -2.39
CA PHE A 29 -6.51 -11.24 -3.67
C PHE A 29 -8.00 -11.24 -4.04
N TYR A 30 -8.86 -11.90 -3.25
CA TYR A 30 -10.29 -11.98 -3.52
C TYR A 30 -11.02 -10.65 -3.28
N ASP A 31 -10.59 -9.86 -2.28
CA ASP A 31 -11.17 -8.55 -1.95
C ASP A 31 -10.10 -7.44 -1.97
N PHE A 32 -9.64 -7.12 -3.18
CA PHE A 32 -8.47 -6.27 -3.40
C PHE A 32 -8.83 -4.78 -3.59
N GLY A 33 -9.46 -4.15 -2.59
CA GLY A 33 -9.81 -2.73 -2.65
C GLY A 33 -8.58 -1.81 -2.77
N ILE A 34 -8.41 -1.06 -3.87
CA ILE A 34 -7.16 -0.36 -4.22
C ILE A 34 -6.63 0.57 -3.11
N LEU A 35 -7.52 1.23 -2.37
CA LEU A 35 -7.16 2.24 -1.37
C LEU A 35 -6.73 1.66 -0.02
N THR A 36 -7.08 0.41 0.26
CA THR A 36 -6.93 -0.20 1.57
C THR A 36 -6.22 -1.53 1.52
N PHE A 37 -5.50 -1.86 2.58
CA PHE A 37 -4.81 -3.14 2.72
C PHE A 37 -5.27 -3.81 4.01
N GLN A 38 -5.88 -4.99 3.88
CA GLN A 38 -6.39 -5.75 5.01
C GLN A 38 -5.30 -6.67 5.54
N VAL A 39 -4.99 -6.55 6.83
CA VAL A 39 -3.99 -7.35 7.52
C VAL A 39 -4.54 -7.79 8.86
N ARG A 40 -4.69 -9.11 9.07
CA ARG A 40 -5.05 -9.70 10.39
C ARG A 40 -6.23 -8.99 11.08
N GLY A 41 -7.26 -8.61 10.30
CA GLY A 41 -8.44 -7.88 10.79
C GLY A 41 -8.27 -6.37 10.97
N THR A 42 -7.11 -5.80 10.61
CA THR A 42 -6.84 -4.36 10.56
C THR A 42 -6.89 -3.85 9.13
N THR A 43 -7.59 -2.75 8.91
CA THR A 43 -7.61 -2.05 7.62
C THR A 43 -6.59 -0.92 7.62
N ILE A 44 -5.61 -0.99 6.72
CA ILE A 44 -4.59 0.04 6.51
C ILE A 44 -5.02 0.91 5.34
N ASN A 45 -5.11 2.24 5.54
CA ASN A 45 -5.44 3.18 4.47
C ASN A 45 -4.17 3.63 3.75
N LEU A 46 -3.93 3.09 2.55
CA LEU A 46 -2.71 3.33 1.78
C LEU A 46 -2.68 4.73 1.16
N ASP A 47 -3.83 5.27 0.76
CA ASP A 47 -3.94 6.63 0.19
C ASP A 47 -3.54 7.69 1.21
N GLN A 48 -3.99 7.50 2.46
CA GLN A 48 -3.59 8.38 3.56
C GLN A 48 -2.07 8.32 3.80
N ILE A 49 -1.47 7.13 3.84
CA ILE A 49 -0.02 6.98 4.05
C ILE A 49 0.77 7.61 2.90
N LEU A 50 0.37 7.34 1.66
CA LEU A 50 1.03 7.89 0.46
C LEU A 50 0.94 9.43 0.43
N SER A 51 -0.19 10.01 0.84
CA SER A 51 -0.38 11.46 0.87
C SER A 51 0.42 12.16 1.98
N GLN A 52 0.70 11.46 3.08
CA GLN A 52 1.50 11.96 4.20
C GLN A 52 3.01 11.80 3.97
N GLN A 53 3.43 10.78 3.22
CA GLN A 53 4.84 10.43 3.02
C GLN A 53 5.41 10.95 1.69
N LYS A 54 5.19 12.24 1.39
CA LYS A 54 5.59 12.84 0.10
C LYS A 54 7.10 12.85 -0.19
N SER A 55 7.93 12.69 0.85
CA SER A 55 9.39 12.70 0.75
C SER A 55 10.02 11.30 0.64
N HIS A 56 9.21 10.24 0.77
CA HIS A 56 9.70 8.87 0.74
C HIS A 56 9.43 8.22 -0.62
N THR A 57 10.28 7.29 -1.02
CA THR A 57 10.01 6.43 -2.18
C THR A 57 8.90 5.44 -1.86
N ILE A 58 8.30 4.86 -2.90
CA ILE A 58 7.23 3.88 -2.72
C ILE A 58 7.75 2.61 -2.02
N GLU A 59 9.01 2.24 -2.26
CA GLU A 59 9.69 1.13 -1.61
C GLU A 59 9.95 1.40 -0.13
N GLU A 60 10.34 2.62 0.23
CA GLU A 60 10.51 3.03 1.63
C GLU A 60 9.18 2.99 2.39
N ILE A 61 8.10 3.45 1.76
CA ILE A 61 6.74 3.38 2.32
C ILE A 61 6.32 1.92 2.50
N ALA A 62 6.57 1.05 1.52
CA ALA A 62 6.28 -0.38 1.63
C ALA A 62 7.04 -1.02 2.82
N TRP A 63 8.34 -0.76 2.94
CA TRP A 63 9.15 -1.24 4.06
C TRP A 63 8.68 -0.73 5.41
N LEU A 64 8.27 0.53 5.49
CA LEU A 64 7.71 1.11 6.70
C LEU A 64 6.44 0.35 7.11
N ILE A 65 5.53 0.10 6.17
CA ILE A 65 4.29 -0.65 6.42
C ILE A 65 4.61 -2.07 6.89
N VAL A 66 5.49 -2.79 6.20
CA VAL A 66 5.89 -4.16 6.60
C VAL A 66 6.43 -4.19 8.03
N LYS A 67 7.32 -3.24 8.39
CA LYS A 67 7.86 -3.15 9.75
C LYS A 67 6.82 -2.77 10.80
N THR A 68 5.99 -1.76 10.51
CA THR A 68 4.97 -1.25 11.44
C THR A 68 3.92 -2.32 11.76
N TYR A 69 3.52 -3.11 10.78
CA TYR A 69 2.45 -4.10 10.93
C TYR A 69 2.96 -5.56 11.07
N GLN A 70 4.28 -5.76 11.12
CA GLN A 70 4.92 -7.07 11.26
C GLN A 70 4.39 -8.09 10.25
N LEU A 71 4.37 -7.66 8.98
CA LEU A 71 3.88 -8.42 7.84
C LEU A 71 4.92 -9.44 7.36
#